data_AF-A0A8D9BYM7-F1
#
_entry.id   AF-A0A8D9BYM7-F1
#
_cell.length_a   1.000
_cell.length_b   1.000
_cell.length_c   1.000
_cell.angle_alpha   90.00
_cell.angle_beta   90.00
_cell.angle_gamma   90.00
#
_symmetry.space_group_name_H-M   'P 1'
#
loop_
_entity.id
_entity.type
_entity.pdbx_description
1 polymer ?
#
loop_
_entity_poly.entity_id
_entity_poly.type
_entity_poly.pdbx_seq_one_letter_code
_entity_poly.pdbx_strand_id
1 'polypeptide(L)'
;MCAMGPPSTGNTVTPRFARHFNQIVINKFDDDTMVTIFSKILLWHLDTRGFSKEFDPCIKQLVQATLYIFKESLANLLPTPNKCHYLFNLRDFARVIQVPYTYFV
;
A
#
# COMPACT_ATOMS: atom_id res chain seq x y z
N MET A 1 1.49 23.02 -2.12
CA MET A 1 1.81 21.65 -2.58
C MET A 1 0.49 20.89 -2.66
N CYS A 2 0.18 20.28 -3.81
CA CYS A 2 -1.10 19.62 -4.08
C CYS A 2 -0.83 18.24 -4.70
N ALA A 3 -1.74 17.29 -4.55
CA ALA A 3 -1.66 15.97 -5.16
C ALA A 3 -3.00 15.61 -5.83
N MET A 4 -2.94 14.80 -6.88
CA MET A 4 -4.11 14.31 -7.60
C MET A 4 -3.89 12.83 -7.94
N GLY A 5 -4.98 12.06 -8.03
CA GLY A 5 -4.90 10.71 -8.60
C GLY A 5 -4.53 10.74 -10.09
N PRO A 6 -4.21 9.58 -10.69
CA PRO A 6 -3.97 9.49 -12.12
C PRO A 6 -5.14 10.09 -12.92
N PRO A 7 -4.86 10.80 -14.03
CA PRO A 7 -5.92 11.33 -14.87
C PRO A 7 -6.78 10.18 -15.40
N SER A 8 -8.07 10.24 -15.10
CA SER A 8 -9.11 9.32 -15.55
C SER A 8 -10.25 10.12 -16.15
N THR A 9 -11.17 9.46 -16.86
CA THR A 9 -12.35 10.05 -17.49
C THR A 9 -13.24 10.72 -16.42
N GLY A 10 -12.99 12.00 -16.14
CA GLY A 10 -13.68 12.78 -15.10
C GLY A 10 -12.77 13.64 -14.21
N ASN A 11 -11.47 13.34 -14.15
CA ASN A 11 -10.51 14.04 -13.28
C ASN A 11 -9.46 14.85 -14.08
N THR A 12 -9.80 15.30 -15.28
CA THR A 12 -8.87 16.04 -16.15
C THR A 12 -8.79 17.51 -15.77
N VAL A 13 -7.59 17.95 -15.41
CA VAL A 13 -7.29 19.35 -15.08
C VAL A 13 -6.98 20.13 -16.35
N THR A 14 -7.44 21.38 -16.42
CA THR A 14 -7.18 22.23 -17.60
C THR A 14 -5.67 22.55 -17.74
N PRO A 15 -5.12 22.58 -18.96
CA PRO A 15 -3.70 22.90 -19.18
C PRO A 15 -3.30 24.27 -18.62
N ARG A 16 -4.24 25.23 -18.63
CA ARG A 16 -4.04 26.58 -18.08
C ARG A 16 -3.74 26.55 -16.59
N PHE A 17 -4.42 25.70 -15.82
CA PHE A 17 -4.15 25.53 -14.40
C PHE A 17 -2.86 24.73 -14.17
N ALA A 18 -2.62 23.67 -14.95
CA ALA A 18 -1.45 22.80 -14.82
C ALA A 18 -0.12 23.53 -15.03
N ARG A 19 -0.06 24.58 -15.86
CA ARG A 19 1.17 25.38 -16.12
C ARG A 19 1.76 26.03 -14.86
N HIS A 20 0.95 26.28 -13.84
CA HIS A 20 1.42 26.88 -12.58
C HIS A 20 2.10 25.86 -11.65
N PHE A 21 2.12 24.58 -12.01
CA PHE A 21 2.67 23.50 -11.21
C PHE A 21 3.73 22.71 -11.99
N ASN A 22 4.76 22.26 -11.29
CA ASN A 22 5.60 21.19 -11.79
C ASN A 22 4.95 19.85 -11.41
N GLN A 23 4.72 18.98 -12.40
CA GLN A 23 4.06 17.69 -12.19
C GLN A 23 5.10 16.59 -12.03
N ILE A 24 4.99 15.83 -10.94
CA ILE A 24 5.81 14.64 -10.68
C ILE A 24 4.85 13.47 -10.56
N VAL A 25 5.09 12.41 -11.32
CA VAL A 25 4.25 11.20 -11.34
C VAL A 25 4.95 10.10 -10.58
N ILE A 26 4.21 9.43 -9.68
CA ILE A 26 4.68 8.27 -8.92
C ILE A 26 4.00 7.04 -9.51
N ASN A 27 4.81 6.11 -10.02
CA ASN A 27 4.32 4.83 -10.53
C ASN A 27 4.08 3.84 -9.38
N LYS A 28 3.43 2.72 -9.71
CA LYS A 28 3.34 1.59 -8.78
C LYS A 28 4.74 1.10 -8.43
N PHE A 29 4.90 0.70 -7.17
CA PHE A 29 6.15 0.16 -6.64
C PHE A 29 6.37 -1.26 -7.14
N ASP A 30 7.64 -1.61 -7.38
CA ASP A 30 8.05 -2.98 -7.66
C ASP A 30 7.93 -3.84 -6.39
N ASP A 31 7.74 -5.15 -6.56
CA ASP A 31 7.57 -6.08 -5.44
C ASP A 31 8.73 -6.02 -4.45
N ASP A 32 9.97 -5.96 -4.94
CA ASP A 32 11.17 -5.89 -4.10
C ASP A 32 11.18 -4.62 -3.25
N THR A 33 10.72 -3.51 -3.82
CA THR A 33 10.60 -2.25 -3.08
C THR A 33 9.50 -2.34 -2.03
N MET A 34 8.35 -2.95 -2.35
CA MET A 34 7.30 -3.21 -1.36
C MET A 34 7.80 -4.10 -0.21
N VAL A 35 8.46 -5.22 -0.52
CA VAL A 35 9.02 -6.11 0.51
C VAL A 35 9.99 -5.36 1.39
N THR A 36 10.87 -4.53 0.81
CA THR A 36 11.87 -3.77 1.56
C THR A 36 11.21 -2.76 2.51
N ILE A 37 10.27 -1.95 2.01
CA ILE A 37 9.59 -0.91 2.80
C ILE A 37 8.83 -1.56 3.97
N PHE A 38 8.01 -2.56 3.68
CA PHE A 38 7.16 -3.16 4.70
C PHE A 38 7.91 -4.07 5.68
N SER A 39 9.01 -4.70 5.27
CA SER A 39 9.90 -5.42 6.19
C SER A 39 10.55 -4.46 7.18
N LYS A 40 10.97 -3.27 6.73
CA LYS A 40 11.55 -2.25 7.62
C LYS A 40 10.51 -1.69 8.60
N ILE A 41 9.27 -1.46 8.16
CA ILE A 41 8.18 -1.02 9.02
C ILE A 41 7.87 -2.07 10.10
N LEU A 42 7.79 -3.36 9.73
CA LEU A 42 7.56 -4.45 10.69
C LEU A 42 8.72 -4.63 11.66
N LEU A 43 9.95 -4.57 11.19
CA LEU A 43 11.14 -4.65 12.05
C LEU A 43 11.15 -3.51 13.07
N TRP A 44 10.93 -2.27 12.62
CA TRP A 44 10.82 -1.12 13.51
C TRP A 44 9.69 -1.28 14.53
N HIS A 45 8.55 -1.83 14.12
CA HIS A 45 7.41 -2.08 14.99
C HIS A 45 7.73 -3.13 16.08
N LEU A 46 8.40 -4.22 15.73
CA LEU A 46 8.82 -5.27 16.65
C LEU A 46 9.89 -4.77 17.63
N ASP A 47 10.90 -4.05 17.12
CA ASP A 47 11.98 -3.44 17.91
C ASP A 47 11.44 -2.45 18.94
N THR A 48 10.53 -1.55 18.52
CA THR A 48 9.92 -0.55 19.40
C THR A 48 9.12 -1.18 20.54
N ARG A 49 8.64 -2.42 20.36
CA ARG A 49 7.86 -3.16 21.36
C ARG A 49 8.68 -4.12 22.20
N GLY A 50 9.98 -4.21 21.96
CA GLY A 50 10.88 -5.09 22.71
C GLY A 50 10.63 -6.58 22.47
N PHE A 51 10.15 -6.96 21.28
CA PHE A 51 10.06 -8.38 20.90
C PHE A 51 11.46 -9.00 20.75
N SER A 52 11.53 -10.32 20.94
CA SER A 52 12.77 -11.07 20.73
C SER A 52 13.20 -11.04 19.25
N LYS A 53 14.50 -10.96 19.01
CA LYS A 53 15.09 -11.01 17.66
C LYS A 53 14.91 -12.36 16.96
N GLU A 54 14.43 -13.37 17.69
CA GLU A 54 14.04 -14.66 17.12
C GLU A 54 12.94 -14.53 16.06
N PHE A 55 12.15 -13.45 16.08
CA PHE A 55 11.09 -13.20 15.12
C PHE A 55 11.55 -12.50 13.83
N ASP A 56 12.77 -11.96 13.78
CA ASP A 56 13.35 -11.30 12.60
C ASP A 56 13.25 -12.12 11.30
N PRO A 57 13.59 -13.42 11.28
CA PRO A 57 13.45 -14.24 10.07
C PRO A 57 11.98 -14.41 9.62
N CYS A 58 11.03 -14.37 10.55
CA CYS A 58 9.60 -14.50 10.25
C CYS A 58 9.03 -13.25 9.57
N ILE A 59 9.61 -12.07 9.78
CA ILE A 59 9.17 -10.80 9.17
C ILE A 59 9.12 -10.92 7.65
N LYS A 60 10.19 -11.43 7.05
CA LYS A 60 10.31 -11.54 5.60
C LYS A 60 9.25 -12.49 5.03
N GLN A 61 9.00 -13.61 5.70
CA GLN A 61 7.98 -14.58 5.31
C GLN A 61 6.57 -13.98 5.40
N LEU A 62 6.28 -13.22 6.44
CA LEU A 62 4.99 -12.55 6.62
C LEU A 62 4.72 -11.51 5.53
N VAL A 63 5.72 -10.67 5.20
CA VAL A 63 5.61 -9.67 4.13
C VAL A 63 5.45 -10.33 2.76
N GLN A 64 6.15 -11.44 2.50
CA GLN A 64 6.00 -12.18 1.25
C GLN A 64 4.63 -12.86 1.13
N ALA A 65 4.13 -13.48 2.20
CA ALA A 65 2.81 -14.10 2.22
C ALA A 65 1.68 -13.08 1.99
N THR A 66 1.78 -11.92 2.65
CA THR A 66 0.81 -10.83 2.45
C THR A 66 0.88 -10.26 1.03
N LEU A 67 2.07 -10.11 0.44
CA LEU A 67 2.25 -9.68 -0.95
C LEU A 67 1.62 -10.68 -1.93
N TYR A 68 1.80 -11.96 -1.70
CA TYR A 68 1.18 -13.01 -2.50
C TYR A 68 -0.35 -12.90 -2.48
N ILE A 69 -0.96 -12.83 -1.29
CA ILE A 69 -2.43 -12.71 -1.14
C ILE A 69 -2.95 -11.41 -1.78
N PHE A 70 -2.22 -10.32 -1.63
CA PHE A 70 -2.58 -9.04 -2.23
C PHE A 70 -2.63 -9.11 -3.77
N LYS A 71 -1.65 -9.77 -4.38
CA LYS A 71 -1.62 -9.99 -5.83
C LYS A 71 -2.72 -10.91 -6.32
N GLU A 72 -2.94 -12.02 -5.62
CA GLU A 72 -4.02 -12.94 -5.95
C GLU A 72 -5.39 -12.26 -5.83
N SER A 73 -5.57 -11.39 -4.84
CA SER A 73 -6.80 -10.60 -4.68
C SER A 73 -6.98 -9.62 -5.84
N LEU A 74 -5.91 -8.92 -6.25
CA LEU A 74 -5.94 -8.02 -7.40
C LEU A 74 -6.29 -8.72 -8.72
N ALA A 75 -5.81 -9.96 -8.91
CA ALA A 75 -6.05 -10.73 -10.13
C ALA A 75 -7.46 -11.34 -10.18
N ASN A 76 -7.94 -11.88 -9.06
CA ASN A 76 -9.18 -12.65 -9.01
C ASN A 76 -10.43 -11.83 -8.65
N LEU A 77 -10.27 -10.69 -7.97
CA LEU A 77 -11.38 -9.87 -7.49
C LEU A 77 -11.43 -8.54 -8.25
N LEU A 78 -11.78 -8.62 -9.53
CA LEU A 78 -11.90 -7.44 -10.38
C LEU A 78 -13.19 -6.63 -10.06
N PRO A 79 -13.12 -5.29 -10.12
CA PRO A 79 -14.30 -4.45 -9.97
C PRO A 79 -15.23 -4.67 -11.16
N THR A 80 -16.41 -5.21 -10.89
CA THR A 80 -17.51 -5.35 -11.86
C THR A 80 -18.63 -4.37 -11.48
N PRO A 81 -19.55 -4.00 -12.38
CA PRO A 81 -20.66 -3.11 -12.04
C PRO A 81 -21.47 -3.58 -10.82
N ASN A 82 -21.63 -4.90 -10.66
CA ASN A 82 -22.31 -5.50 -9.51
C ASN A 82 -21.42 -5.60 -8.25
N LYS A 83 -20.09 -5.49 -8.39
CA LYS A 83 -19.10 -5.58 -7.30
C LYS A 83 -18.08 -4.44 -7.39
N CYS A 84 -18.58 -3.20 -7.40
CA CYS A 84 -17.74 -2.00 -7.54
C CYS A 84 -16.82 -1.75 -6.34
N HIS A 85 -17.09 -2.37 -5.20
CA HIS A 85 -16.32 -2.22 -3.96
C HIS A 85 -15.03 -3.04 -3.94
N TYR A 86 -14.74 -3.84 -4.97
CA TYR A 86 -13.47 -4.57 -5.11
C TYR A 86 -12.36 -3.66 -5.65
N LEU A 87 -11.92 -2.74 -4.80
CA LEU A 87 -10.84 -1.80 -5.07
C LEU A 87 -9.71 -2.03 -4.07
N PHE A 88 -8.71 -2.82 -4.46
CA PHE A 88 -7.54 -3.09 -3.63
C PHE A 88 -6.45 -2.05 -3.88
N ASN A 89 -5.92 -1.46 -2.80
CA ASN A 89 -4.85 -0.47 -2.84
C ASN A 89 -3.76 -0.80 -1.79
N LEU A 90 -2.61 -0.13 -1.88
CA LEU A 90 -1.52 -0.19 -0.90
C LEU A 90 -1.96 0.15 0.52
N ARG A 91 -3.07 0.90 0.69
CA ARG A 91 -3.65 1.17 2.01
C ARG A 91 -4.11 -0.12 2.70
N ASP A 92 -4.66 -1.06 1.94
CA ASP A 92 -5.16 -2.32 2.48
C ASP A 92 -3.98 -3.20 2.89
N PHE A 93 -2.91 -3.18 2.08
CA PHE A 93 -1.63 -3.80 2.42
C PHE A 93 -1.06 -3.25 3.74
N ALA A 94 -1.01 -1.91 3.87
CA ALA A 94 -0.51 -1.25 5.07
C ALA A 94 -1.37 -1.57 6.31
N ARG A 95 -2.70 -1.65 6.17
CA ARG A 95 -3.60 -2.00 7.29
C ARG A 95 -3.35 -3.40 7.83
N VAL A 96 -3.12 -4.37 6.94
CA VAL A 96 -2.82 -5.76 7.33
C VAL A 96 -1.52 -5.82 8.14
N ILE A 97 -0.52 -5.05 7.74
CA ILE A 97 0.80 -5.04 8.38
C ILE A 97 0.84 -4.18 9.65
N GLN A 98 0.14 -3.05 9.66
CA GLN A 98 0.17 -2.09 10.75
C GLN A 98 -0.66 -2.54 11.96
N VAL A 99 -1.56 -3.54 11.80
CA VAL A 99 -2.50 -4.10 12.78
C VAL A 99 -3.02 -3.06 13.80
N PRO A 100 -4.23 -2.51 13.61
CA PRO A 100 -4.72 -1.37 14.38
C PRO A 100 -4.77 -1.66 15.88
N TYR A 101 -4.10 -0.83 16.68
CA TYR A 101 -4.26 -0.74 18.13
C TYR A 101 -5.56 -0.05 18.56
N THR A 102 -6.56 0.08 17.69
CA THR A 102 -7.78 0.85 18.00
C THR A 102 -8.90 0.04 18.65
N TYR A 103 -8.56 -0.97 19.46
CA TYR A 103 -9.50 -1.65 20.37
C TYR A 103 -8.77 -2.13 21.63
N PHE A 104 -8.22 -1.21 22.43
CA PHE A 104 -7.96 -1.37 23.88
C PHE A 104 -7.65 0.00 24.49
N VAL A 105 -8.60 0.93 24.40
CA VAL A 105 -8.99 1.91 25.44
C VAL A 105 -10.49 2.15 25.26
#